data_AF-A0A3M0AC91-F1
#
_entry.id   AF-A0A3M0AC91-F1
#
_cell.length_a   1.000
_cell.length_b   1.000
_cell.length_c   1.000
_cell.angle_alpha   90.00
_cell.angle_beta   90.00
_cell.angle_gamma   90.00
#
_symmetry.space_group_name_H-M   'P 1'
#
loop_
_entity.id
_entity.type
_entity.pdbx_description
1 polymer ?
#
loop_
_entity_poly.entity_id
_entity_poly.type
_entity_poly.pdbx_seq_one_letter_code
_entity_poly.pdbx_strand_id
1 'polypeptide(L)'
;MTSNIDYKANPLHGLKLETLVGEIVAHYGFEILYAYLNINCFKTNPSIESSIKFLKKTQWAREKVEAFYLYEYKSLPRATDDQFQLPPRDRIVPSHQKPGEPAELSLEDAERLQRERERKAAEFSSRGRRW
;
A
#
# COMPACT_ATOMS: atom_id res chain seq x y z
N MET A 1 2.70 -16.13 30.42
CA MET A 1 2.93 -14.67 30.41
C MET A 1 1.93 -14.04 29.46
N THR A 2 0.99 -13.23 29.94
CA THR A 2 0.09 -12.47 29.07
C THR A 2 0.90 -11.38 28.39
N SER A 3 1.26 -11.59 27.13
CA SER A 3 1.87 -10.59 26.27
C SER A 3 0.97 -9.35 26.32
N ASN A 4 1.50 -8.25 26.87
CA ASN A 4 0.82 -6.97 26.87
C ASN A 4 0.86 -6.46 25.41
N ILE A 5 -0.13 -6.87 24.62
CA ILE A 5 -0.22 -6.53 23.20
C ILE A 5 -0.62 -5.05 23.13
N ASP A 6 0.38 -4.19 22.94
CA ASP A 6 0.15 -2.76 22.79
C ASP A 6 -0.28 -2.42 21.35
N TYR A 7 -1.59 -2.43 21.13
CA TYR A 7 -2.19 -2.05 19.85
C TYR A 7 -1.95 -0.57 19.48
N LYS A 8 -1.47 0.29 20.40
CA LYS A 8 -1.20 1.72 20.10
C LYS A 8 0.07 1.94 19.29
N ALA A 9 0.92 0.93 19.14
CA ALA A 9 2.17 1.07 18.40
C ALA A 9 2.00 1.14 16.87
N ASN A 10 0.79 0.88 16.34
CA ASN A 10 0.55 1.00 14.91
C ASN A 10 0.57 2.48 14.46
N PRO A 11 1.43 2.89 13.51
CA PRO A 11 1.51 4.26 13.02
C PRO A 11 0.22 4.80 12.38
N LEU A 12 -0.71 3.92 11.98
CA LEU A 12 -2.02 4.30 11.42
C LEU A 12 -3.06 4.64 12.49
N HIS A 13 -2.78 4.35 13.76
CA HIS A 13 -3.71 4.61 14.85
C HIS A 13 -3.81 6.12 15.11
N GLY A 14 -4.99 6.71 14.86
CA GLY A 14 -5.22 8.15 14.98
C GLY A 14 -4.79 8.98 13.77
N LEU A 15 -4.16 8.37 12.75
CA LEU A 15 -3.76 9.07 11.54
C LEU A 15 -4.93 9.23 10.57
N LYS A 16 -5.14 10.47 10.10
CA LYS A 16 -6.20 10.80 9.14
C LYS A 16 -5.79 10.33 7.74
N LEU A 17 -6.76 9.80 6.98
CA LEU A 17 -6.55 9.37 5.60
C LEU A 17 -6.01 10.51 4.72
N GLU A 18 -6.41 11.74 5.01
CA GLU A 18 -6.03 12.94 4.27
C GLU A 18 -4.54 13.25 4.46
N THR A 19 -4.05 13.12 5.69
CA THR A 19 -2.63 13.26 6.02
C THR A 19 -1.81 12.14 5.38
N LEU A 20 -2.28 10.89 5.47
CA LEU A 20 -1.62 9.73 4.87
C LEU A 20 -1.41 9.94 3.36
N VAL A 21 -2.51 10.25 2.65
CA VAL A 21 -2.49 10.46 1.19
C VAL A 21 -1.64 11.67 0.83
N GLY A 22 -1.71 12.75 1.62
CA GLY A 22 -0.89 13.94 1.42
C GLY A 22 0.61 13.62 1.51
N GLU A 23 1.04 12.86 2.52
CA GLU A 23 2.45 12.48 2.70
C GLU A 23 2.98 11.62 1.55
N ILE A 24 2.25 10.57 1.15
CA ILE A 24 2.70 9.69 0.06
C ILE A 24 2.71 10.39 -1.29
N VAL A 25 1.74 11.27 -1.55
CA VAL A 25 1.67 12.03 -2.79
C VAL A 25 2.78 13.08 -2.83
N ALA A 26 3.08 13.72 -1.70
CA ALA A 26 4.17 14.69 -1.62
C ALA A 26 5.54 14.06 -1.86
N HIS A 27 5.75 12.82 -1.40
CA HIS A 27 7.01 12.11 -1.58
C HIS A 27 7.14 11.41 -2.94
N TYR A 28 6.12 10.68 -3.40
CA TYR A 28 6.20 9.83 -4.60
C TYR A 28 5.50 10.41 -5.83
N GLY A 29 4.56 11.33 -5.64
CA GLY A 29 3.70 11.78 -6.72
C GLY A 29 2.67 10.74 -7.17
N PHE A 30 1.73 11.18 -8.01
CA PHE A 30 0.61 10.34 -8.45
C PHE A 30 1.00 9.24 -9.44
N GLU A 31 1.99 9.50 -10.30
CA GLU A 31 2.41 8.58 -11.35
C GLU A 31 3.03 7.31 -10.77
N ILE A 32 3.94 7.45 -9.80
CA ILE A 32 4.55 6.33 -9.09
C ILE A 32 3.47 5.56 -8.32
N LEU A 33 2.61 6.25 -7.57
CA LEU A 33 1.53 5.59 -6.83
C LEU A 33 0.60 4.79 -7.75
N TYR A 34 0.26 5.31 -8.93
CA TYR A 34 -0.51 4.56 -9.91
C TYR A 34 0.24 3.33 -10.42
N ALA A 35 1.53 3.45 -10.76
CA ALA A 35 2.31 2.34 -11.31
C ALA A 35 2.48 1.19 -10.29
N TYR A 36 2.70 1.51 -9.01
CA TYR A 36 2.87 0.49 -7.96
C TYR A 36 1.53 -0.09 -7.49
N LEU A 37 0.55 0.77 -7.17
CA LEU A 37 -0.73 0.35 -6.58
C LEU A 37 -1.75 -0.09 -7.62
N ASN A 38 -1.64 0.39 -8.87
CA ASN A 38 -2.60 0.19 -9.95
C ASN A 38 -4.04 0.54 -9.52
N ILE A 39 -4.22 1.70 -8.88
CA ILE A 39 -5.53 2.22 -8.44
C ILE A 39 -5.90 3.42 -9.30
N ASN A 40 -7.05 3.33 -9.99
CA ASN A 40 -7.47 4.32 -10.98
C ASN A 40 -7.65 5.75 -10.45
N CYS A 41 -7.84 5.96 -9.14
CA CYS A 41 -7.96 7.31 -8.57
C CYS A 41 -6.68 8.15 -8.72
N PHE A 42 -5.51 7.51 -8.86
CA PHE A 42 -4.24 8.19 -9.06
C PHE A 42 -3.92 8.48 -10.54
N LYS A 43 -4.72 7.92 -11.47
CA LYS A 43 -4.58 8.17 -12.91
C LYS A 43 -5.62 9.15 -13.45
N THR A 44 -6.88 8.96 -13.06
CA THR A 44 -8.00 9.74 -13.61
C THR A 44 -8.32 10.92 -12.72
N ASN A 45 -7.96 12.13 -13.17
CA ASN A 45 -8.11 13.39 -12.42
C ASN A 45 -7.47 13.32 -11.01
N PRO A 46 -6.13 13.16 -10.95
CA PRO A 46 -5.42 12.97 -9.70
C PRO A 46 -5.52 14.24 -8.83
N SER A 47 -6.24 14.14 -7.72
CA SER A 47 -6.24 15.14 -6.67
C SER A 47 -6.35 14.46 -5.31
N ILE A 48 -5.88 15.15 -4.27
CA ILE A 48 -5.96 14.63 -2.90
C ILE A 48 -7.43 14.42 -2.51
N GLU A 49 -8.29 15.40 -2.81
CA GLU A 49 -9.73 15.33 -2.52
C GLU A 49 -10.44 14.20 -3.28
N SER A 50 -10.15 14.04 -4.58
CA SER A 50 -10.76 12.98 -5.40
C SER A 50 -10.34 11.60 -4.91
N SER A 51 -9.05 11.46 -4.56
CA SER A 51 -8.49 10.24 -3.98
C SER A 51 -9.14 9.90 -2.65
N ILE A 52 -9.28 10.86 -1.73
CA ILE A 52 -9.94 10.63 -0.43
C ILE A 52 -11.40 10.19 -0.63
N LYS A 53 -12.14 10.86 -1.52
CA LYS A 53 -13.55 10.52 -1.80
C LYS A 53 -13.68 9.10 -2.35
N PHE A 54 -12.73 8.68 -3.19
CA PHE A 54 -12.67 7.31 -3.71
C PHE A 54 -12.32 6.29 -2.62
N LEU A 55 -11.25 6.52 -1.86
CA LEU A 55 -10.77 5.62 -0.81
C LEU A 55 -11.78 5.48 0.34
N LYS A 56 -12.61 6.49 0.61
CA LYS A 56 -13.73 6.39 1.56
C LYS A 56 -14.81 5.40 1.11
N LYS A 57 -15.01 5.23 -0.21
CA LYS A 57 -16.01 4.31 -0.78
C LYS A 57 -15.44 2.92 -1.05
N THR A 58 -14.14 2.83 -1.32
CA THR A 58 -13.48 1.60 -1.76
C THR A 58 -12.52 1.09 -0.69
N GLN A 59 -13.07 0.29 0.23
CA GLN A 59 -12.34 -0.21 1.40
C GLN A 59 -11.04 -0.94 1.05
N TRP A 60 -11.07 -1.90 0.11
CA TRP A 60 -9.88 -2.66 -0.28
C TRP A 60 -8.78 -1.74 -0.85
N ALA A 61 -9.15 -0.65 -1.53
CA ALA A 61 -8.19 0.31 -2.07
C ALA A 61 -7.57 1.15 -0.95
N ARG A 62 -8.37 1.53 0.05
CA ARG A 62 -7.89 2.20 1.26
C ARG A 62 -6.88 1.34 2.00
N GLU A 63 -7.21 0.09 2.25
CA GLU A 63 -6.32 -0.87 2.92
C GLU A 63 -5.02 -1.08 2.12
N LYS A 64 -5.11 -1.13 0.78
CA LYS A 64 -3.92 -1.22 -0.07
C LYS A 64 -2.99 -0.02 0.07
N VAL A 65 -3.55 1.19 0.11
CA VAL A 65 -2.81 2.44 0.32
C VAL A 65 -2.22 2.51 1.74
N GLU A 66 -2.98 2.11 2.76
CA GLU A 66 -2.52 2.03 4.15
C GLU A 66 -1.37 1.01 4.32
N ALA A 67 -1.47 -0.15 3.66
CA ALA A 67 -0.39 -1.14 3.65
C ALA A 67 0.88 -0.60 2.96
N PHE A 68 0.73 0.07 1.82
CA PHE A 68 1.84 0.73 1.13
C PHE A 68 2.51 1.79 2.01
N TYR A 69 1.72 2.58 2.74
CA TYR A 69 2.27 3.55 3.68
C TYR A 69 3.12 2.90 4.78
N LEU A 70 2.69 1.77 5.33
CA LEU A 70 3.44 1.07 6.37
C LEU A 70 4.76 0.48 5.85
N TYR A 71 4.75 -0.17 4.69
CA TYR A 71 5.90 -0.93 4.22
C TYR A 71 6.83 -0.14 3.30
N GLU A 72 6.30 0.69 2.41
CA GLU A 72 7.11 1.46 1.46
C GLU A 72 7.46 2.83 2.01
N TYR A 73 6.52 3.52 2.69
CA TYR A 73 6.80 4.86 3.21
C TYR A 73 7.43 4.87 4.60
N LYS A 74 6.99 3.98 5.49
CA LYS A 74 7.55 3.83 6.85
C LYS A 74 8.61 2.73 6.93
N SER A 75 8.89 2.01 5.84
CA SER A 75 9.91 0.96 5.76
C SER A 75 9.85 -0.04 6.92
N LEU A 76 8.64 -0.38 7.36
CA LEU A 76 8.45 -1.35 8.43
C LEU A 76 8.73 -2.77 7.92
N PRO A 77 9.21 -3.67 8.79
CA PRO A 77 9.38 -5.06 8.41
C PRO A 77 8.03 -5.67 8.06
N ARG A 78 8.06 -6.62 7.12
CA ARG A 78 6.86 -7.35 6.69
C ARG A 78 6.21 -8.03 7.90
N ALA A 79 4.89 -7.86 8.03
CA ALA A 79 4.11 -8.53 9.06
C ALA A 79 4.10 -10.06 8.87
N THR A 80 3.87 -10.80 9.96
CA THR A 80 3.65 -12.25 9.91
C THR A 80 2.41 -12.60 9.11
N ASP A 81 2.33 -13.83 8.58
CA ASP A 81 1.23 -14.23 7.70
C ASP A 81 -0.14 -14.13 8.39
N ASP A 82 -0.23 -14.47 9.69
CA ASP A 82 -1.45 -14.33 10.50
C ASP A 82 -1.89 -12.86 10.60
N GLN A 83 -0.94 -11.94 10.80
CA GLN A 83 -1.23 -10.50 10.87
C GLN A 83 -1.55 -9.92 9.50
N PHE A 84 -1.07 -10.53 8.41
CA PHE A 84 -1.34 -10.07 7.06
C PHE A 84 -2.80 -10.30 6.63
N GLN A 85 -3.47 -11.29 7.23
CA GLN A 85 -4.91 -11.52 7.06
C GLN A 85 -5.77 -10.41 7.66
N LEU A 86 -5.23 -9.67 8.64
CA LEU A 86 -5.92 -8.54 9.27
C LEU A 86 -5.75 -7.26 8.45
N PRO A 87 -6.75 -6.35 8.50
CA PRO A 87 -6.64 -5.06 7.85
C PRO A 87 -5.48 -4.25 8.45
N PRO A 88 -4.80 -3.39 7.67
CA PRO A 88 -3.57 -2.73 8.09
C PRO A 88 -3.64 -1.96 9.41
N ARG A 89 -4.80 -1.39 9.75
CA ARG A 89 -5.01 -0.63 11.00
C ARG A 89 -5.11 -1.51 12.24
N ASP A 90 -5.51 -2.77 12.08
CA ASP A 90 -5.70 -3.73 13.18
C ASP A 90 -4.45 -4.59 13.42
N ARG A 91 -3.41 -4.40 12.60
CA ARG A 91 -2.13 -5.12 12.74
C ARG A 91 -1.38 -4.64 13.97
N ILE A 92 -0.78 -5.60 14.66
CA ILE A 92 0.08 -5.35 15.81
C ILE A 92 1.51 -5.08 15.30
N VAL A 93 2.00 -3.87 15.53
CA VAL A 93 3.41 -3.51 15.27
C VAL A 93 4.15 -3.55 16.61
N PRO A 94 5.17 -4.40 16.79
CA PRO A 94 5.96 -4.41 18.02
C PRO A 94 6.62 -3.05 18.29
N SER A 95 6.57 -2.57 19.53
CA SER A 95 7.07 -1.23 19.93
C SER A 95 8.58 -1.00 19.70
N HIS A 96 9.36 -2.07 19.51
CA HIS A 96 10.78 -1.98 19.18
C HIS A 96 11.04 -1.64 17.70
N GLN A 97 10.04 -1.82 16.82
CA GLN A 97 10.14 -1.50 15.41
C GLN A 97 9.81 -0.03 15.22
N LYS A 98 10.81 0.74 14.76
CA LYS A 98 10.64 2.16 14.45
C LYS A 98 10.48 2.32 12.93
N PRO A 99 9.61 3.24 12.47
CA PRO A 99 9.60 3.63 11.08
C PRO A 99 10.98 4.08 10.60
N GLY A 100 11.37 3.61 9.41
CA GLY A 100 12.57 4.04 8.69
C GLY A 100 12.30 5.16 7.70
N GLU A 101 13.28 5.41 6.84
CA GLU A 101 13.16 6.33 5.71
C GLU A 101 12.26 5.74 4.60
N PRO A 102 11.54 6.57 3.84
CA PRO A 102 10.74 6.11 2.71
C PRO A 102 11.60 5.37 1.68
N ALA A 103 11.07 4.26 1.15
CA ALA A 103 11.71 3.48 0.10
C ALA A 103 11.91 4.32 -1.17
N GLU A 104 13.05 4.18 -1.83
CA GLU A 104 13.27 4.82 -3.12
C GLU A 104 12.53 4.04 -4.21
N LEU A 105 11.41 4.60 -4.68
CA LEU A 105 10.59 4.02 -5.74
C LEU A 105 10.90 4.71 -7.07
N SER A 106 11.30 3.93 -8.07
CA SER A 106 11.58 4.42 -9.43
C SER A 106 10.46 4.06 -10.40
N LEU A 107 10.17 4.97 -11.34
CA LEU A 107 9.25 4.68 -12.46
C LEU A 107 9.78 3.53 -13.34
N GLU A 108 11.09 3.41 -13.51
CA GLU A 108 11.70 2.34 -14.30
C GLU A 108 11.45 0.96 -13.67
N ASP A 109 11.52 0.88 -12.34
CA ASP A 109 11.22 -0.36 -11.61
C ASP A 109 9.74 -0.69 -11.68
N ALA A 110 8.88 0.32 -11.63
CA ALA A 110 7.45 0.15 -11.83
C ALA A 110 7.12 -0.39 -13.23
N GLU A 111 7.78 0.11 -14.28
CA GLU A 111 7.63 -0.42 -15.64
C GLU A 111 8.09 -1.88 -15.75
N ARG A 112 9.20 -2.24 -15.13
CA ARG A 112 9.68 -3.63 -15.10
C ARG A 112 8.63 -4.53 -14.44
N LEU A 113 8.13 -4.14 -13.28
CA LEU A 113 7.06 -4.85 -12.58
C LEU A 113 5.79 -4.98 -13.44
N GLN A 114 5.42 -3.93 -14.17
CA GLN A 114 4.28 -3.93 -15.09
C GLN A 114 4.47 -4.97 -16.21
N ARG A 115 5.62 -4.92 -16.91
CA ARG A 115 5.95 -5.87 -17.98
C ARG A 115 5.98 -7.31 -17.47
N GLU A 116 6.51 -7.52 -16.26
CA GLU A 116 6.52 -8.85 -15.64
C GLU A 116 5.10 -9.35 -15.31
N ARG A 117 4.22 -8.48 -14.80
CA ARG A 117 2.81 -8.81 -14.55
C ARG A 117 2.09 -9.15 -15.85
N GLU A 118 2.28 -8.35 -16.90
CA GLU A 118 1.70 -8.59 -18.24
C GLU A 118 2.17 -9.90 -18.85
N ARG A 119 3.48 -10.19 -18.77
CA ARG A 119 4.07 -11.46 -19.23
C ARG A 119 3.44 -12.65 -18.50
N LYS A 120 3.37 -12.60 -17.16
CA LYS A 120 2.76 -13.67 -16.34
C LYS A 120 1.26 -13.84 -16.65
N ALA A 121 0.53 -12.74 -16.86
CA ALA A 121 -0.88 -12.78 -17.24
C ALA A 121 -1.10 -13.38 -18.63
N ALA A 122 -0.26 -13.03 -19.61
CA ALA A 122 -0.31 -13.61 -20.95
C ALA A 122 0.01 -15.13 -20.93
N GLU A 123 1.01 -15.54 -20.15
CA GLU A 123 1.33 -16.96 -19.94
C GLU A 123 0.15 -17.72 -19.32
N PHE A 124 -0.47 -17.17 -18.28
CA PHE A 124 -1.65 -17.77 -17.66
C PHE A 124 -2.83 -17.86 -18.63
N SER A 125 -3.11 -16.80 -19.39
CA SER A 125 -4.17 -16.78 -20.42
C SER A 125 -3.93 -17.80 -21.54
N SER A 126 -2.67 -18.05 -21.91
CA SER A 126 -2.32 -19.09 -22.88
C SER A 126 -2.55 -20.50 -22.35
N ARG A 127 -2.30 -20.75 -21.06
CA ARG A 127 -2.56 -22.04 -20.40
C ARG A 127 -4.05 -22.31 -20.16
N GLY A 128 -4.84 -21.26 -19.89
CA GLY A 128 -6.29 -21.37 -19.64
C GLY A 128 -7.15 -21.61 -20.89
N ARG A 129 -6.62 -21.37 -22.10
CA ARG A 129 -7.32 -21.59 -23.39
C ARG A 129 -7.12 -23.00 -23.98
N ARG A 130 -6.77 -23.98 -23.14
CA ARG A 130 -6.61 -25.39 -23.50
C ARG A 130 -7.64 -26.24 -22.76
N TRP A 131 -8.92 -25.97 -23.01
CA TRP A 131 -10.07 -26.80 -22.63
C TRP A 131 -11.12 -26.70 -23.73
#